data_AF-A0A348ZFQ4-F1
#
_entry.id   AF-A0A348ZFQ4-F1
#
_cell.length_a   1.000
_cell.length_b   1.000
_cell.length_c   1.000
_cell.angle_alpha   90.00
_cell.angle_beta   90.00
_cell.angle_gamma   90.00
#
_symmetry.space_group_name_H-M   'P 1'
#
loop_
_entity.id
_entity.type
_entity.pdbx_description
1 polymer ?
#
loop_
_entity_poly.entity_id
_entity_poly.type
_entity_poly.pdbx_seq_one_letter_code
_entity_poly.pdbx_strand_id
1 'polypeptide(L)'
;DAIRNASINRIQLLYGSGAREPGQVFNRRPDSRLEETFSAENVRGLSEQMSLRYDVDGDGANDALYVTENGTLAAKQIGSDLRIADEPFWEYVSPRTVFEFEVLTLNDDNRPDLLLRHGRTTTLLVTQP
;
A
#
# COMPACT_ATOMS: atom_id res chain seq x y z
N ASP A 1 -15.09 -23.32 20.63
CA ASP A 1 -13.82 -23.54 19.93
C ASP A 1 -14.01 -23.85 18.43
N ALA A 2 -14.46 -22.92 17.59
CA ALA A 2 -14.74 -23.24 16.17
C ALA A 2 -14.26 -22.21 15.14
N ILE A 3 -13.48 -21.20 15.51
CA ILE A 3 -12.82 -20.32 14.54
C ILE A 3 -11.38 -20.11 15.03
N ARG A 4 -10.48 -21.06 14.73
CA ARG A 4 -9.04 -20.90 15.02
C ARG A 4 -8.15 -20.93 13.77
N ASN A 5 -8.68 -21.30 12.60
CA ASN A 5 -7.88 -21.47 11.37
C ASN A 5 -8.52 -20.76 10.15
N ALA A 6 -9.13 -19.58 10.33
CA ALA A 6 -9.56 -18.79 9.18
C ALA A 6 -8.36 -17.96 8.69
N SER A 7 -7.89 -18.25 7.49
CA SER A 7 -6.97 -17.39 6.76
C SER A 7 -7.67 -16.74 5.56
N ILE A 8 -7.30 -15.52 5.25
CA ILE A 8 -7.75 -14.78 4.07
C ILE A 8 -6.55 -14.65 3.15
N ASN A 9 -6.68 -15.17 1.94
CA ASN A 9 -5.71 -14.94 0.88
C ASN A 9 -6.21 -13.77 0.04
N ARG A 10 -5.45 -12.68 0.00
CA ARG A 10 -5.71 -11.53 -0.86
C ARG A 10 -4.78 -11.61 -2.05
N ILE A 11 -5.35 -11.50 -3.24
CA ILE A 11 -4.59 -11.46 -4.49
C ILE A 11 -4.85 -10.12 -5.16
N GLN A 12 -3.78 -9.40 -5.44
CA GLN A 12 -3.81 -8.14 -6.18
C GLN A 12 -3.12 -8.34 -7.53
N LEU A 13 -3.80 -7.95 -8.60
CA LEU A 13 -3.33 -8.08 -9.96
C LEU A 13 -3.16 -6.71 -10.58
N LEU A 14 -1.98 -6.44 -11.14
CA LEU A 14 -1.69 -5.22 -11.88
C LEU A 14 -1.65 -5.53 -13.37
N TYR A 15 -2.37 -4.71 -14.14
CA TYR A 15 -2.44 -4.81 -15.60
C TYR A 15 -2.00 -3.48 -16.20
N GLY A 16 -0.92 -3.53 -16.98
CA GLY A 16 -0.40 -2.39 -17.72
C GLY A 16 -1.04 -2.25 -19.09
N SER A 17 -0.46 -1.36 -19.89
CA SER A 17 -0.88 -1.09 -21.26
C SER A 17 0.28 -1.30 -22.23
N GLY A 18 0.30 -2.48 -22.87
CA GLY A 18 1.28 -2.81 -23.92
C GLY A 18 0.77 -2.58 -25.34
N ALA A 19 -0.49 -2.13 -25.51
CA ALA A 19 -1.18 -1.83 -26.77
C ALA A 19 -0.78 -2.75 -27.95
N ARG A 20 -0.83 -4.08 -27.75
CA ARG A 20 -0.38 -5.05 -28.76
C ARG A 20 -1.38 -5.24 -29.90
N GLU A 21 -2.61 -4.77 -29.70
CA GLU A 21 -3.70 -4.87 -30.68
C GLU A 21 -4.52 -3.58 -30.76
N PRO A 22 -5.15 -3.29 -31.93
CA PRO A 22 -6.03 -2.14 -32.07
C PRO A 22 -7.17 -2.16 -31.04
N GLY A 23 -7.30 -1.08 -30.27
CA GLY A 23 -8.33 -0.93 -29.24
C GLY A 23 -8.02 -1.61 -27.90
N GLN A 24 -6.84 -2.23 -27.73
CA GLN A 24 -6.44 -2.83 -26.46
C GLN A 24 -5.96 -1.75 -25.47
N VAL A 25 -6.73 -1.56 -24.39
CA VAL A 25 -6.39 -0.63 -23.30
C VAL A 25 -5.51 -1.28 -22.22
N PHE A 26 -5.80 -2.54 -21.86
CA PHE A 26 -5.05 -3.29 -20.83
C PHE A 26 -4.41 -4.56 -21.39
N ASN A 27 -3.30 -4.99 -20.80
CA ASN A 27 -2.69 -6.29 -21.07
C ASN A 27 -3.67 -7.44 -20.77
N ARG A 28 -3.60 -8.52 -21.56
CA ARG A 28 -4.48 -9.70 -21.36
C ARG A 28 -4.09 -10.56 -20.16
N ARG A 29 -2.85 -10.40 -19.70
CA ARG A 29 -2.29 -11.08 -18.52
C ARG A 29 -1.81 -10.00 -17.57
N PRO A 30 -1.89 -10.25 -16.25
CA PRO A 30 -1.33 -9.33 -15.29
C PRO A 30 0.18 -9.23 -15.49
N ASP A 31 0.71 -8.03 -15.38
CA ASP A 31 2.14 -7.77 -15.35
C ASP A 31 2.72 -8.14 -13.97
N SER A 32 1.91 -7.95 -12.91
CA SER A 32 2.23 -8.39 -11.55
C SER A 32 1.07 -9.04 -10.83
N ARG A 33 1.40 -10.01 -9.99
CA ARG A 33 0.50 -10.67 -9.05
C ARG A 33 1.14 -10.62 -7.67
N LEU A 34 0.50 -9.93 -6.74
CA LEU A 34 0.85 -9.94 -5.32
C LEU A 34 -0.16 -10.82 -4.59
N GLU A 35 0.32 -11.75 -3.79
CA GLU A 35 -0.51 -12.65 -2.98
C GLU A 35 -0.09 -12.53 -1.52
N GLU A 36 -1.05 -12.20 -0.67
CA GLU A 36 -0.85 -11.98 0.76
C GLU A 36 -1.77 -12.93 1.53
N THR A 37 -1.24 -13.61 2.54
CA THR A 37 -2.00 -14.53 3.39
C THR A 37 -2.10 -13.94 4.79
N PHE A 38 -3.32 -13.69 5.23
CA PHE A 38 -3.61 -13.15 6.55
C PHE A 38 -4.28 -14.21 7.40
N SER A 39 -3.87 -14.36 8.66
CA SER A 39 -4.46 -15.30 9.61
C SER A 39 -5.17 -14.57 10.76
N ALA A 40 -5.83 -15.33 11.64
CA ALA A 40 -6.36 -14.82 12.90
C ALA A 40 -5.29 -14.17 13.81
N GLU A 41 -4.01 -14.48 13.59
CA GLU A 41 -2.88 -13.88 14.31
C GLU A 41 -2.46 -12.53 13.68
N ASN A 42 -2.66 -12.39 12.36
CA ASN A 42 -2.32 -11.19 11.58
C ASN A 42 -3.57 -10.36 11.21
N VAL A 43 -4.66 -10.44 12.00
CA VAL A 43 -5.94 -9.73 11.74
C VAL A 43 -5.76 -8.23 11.58
N ARG A 44 -4.69 -7.64 12.13
CA ARG A 44 -4.37 -6.22 11.95
C ARG A 44 -4.04 -5.89 10.49
N GLY A 45 -3.35 -6.79 9.77
CA GLY A 45 -3.08 -6.65 8.34
C GLY A 45 -4.31 -6.80 7.44
N LEU A 46 -5.44 -7.28 7.96
CA LEU A 46 -6.70 -7.34 7.21
C LEU A 46 -7.37 -5.97 7.05
N SER A 47 -7.05 -5.02 7.94
CA SER A 47 -7.85 -3.81 8.11
C SER A 47 -7.67 -2.81 6.98
N GLU A 48 -6.55 -2.84 6.27
CA GLU A 48 -6.35 -1.94 5.13
C GLU A 48 -5.79 -2.63 3.88
N GLN A 49 -6.23 -2.09 2.75
CA GLN A 49 -5.79 -2.49 1.43
C GLN A 49 -4.55 -1.68 1.09
N MET A 50 -3.52 -2.34 0.56
CA MET A 50 -2.38 -1.67 -0.06
C MET A 50 -2.88 -0.67 -1.11
N SER A 51 -2.63 0.61 -0.87
CA SER A 51 -2.99 1.69 -1.79
C SER A 51 -1.93 1.82 -2.87
N LEU A 52 -2.33 1.84 -4.13
CA LEU A 52 -1.45 2.01 -5.30
C LEU A 52 -1.69 3.35 -6.02
N ARG A 53 -2.14 4.36 -5.28
CA ARG A 53 -2.72 5.59 -5.87
C ARG A 53 -1.82 6.81 -5.79
N TYR A 54 -0.74 6.72 -5.04
CA TYR A 54 0.02 7.89 -4.61
C TYR A 54 1.49 7.67 -4.86
N ASP A 55 2.14 8.68 -5.42
CA ASP A 55 3.59 8.79 -5.59
C ASP A 55 4.19 9.35 -4.29
N VAL A 56 4.79 8.49 -3.47
CA VAL A 56 5.26 8.83 -2.11
C VAL A 56 6.69 9.34 -2.15
N ASP A 57 7.54 8.79 -3.03
CA ASP A 57 8.94 9.22 -3.15
C ASP A 57 9.14 10.42 -4.09
N GLY A 58 8.16 10.71 -4.95
CA GLY A 58 8.16 11.82 -5.90
C GLY A 58 8.83 11.48 -7.23
N ASP A 59 8.93 10.20 -7.60
CA ASP A 59 9.57 9.75 -8.84
C ASP A 59 8.64 9.80 -10.08
N GLY A 60 7.36 10.14 -9.87
CA GLY A 60 6.32 10.23 -10.89
C GLY A 60 5.55 8.93 -11.14
N ALA A 61 5.89 7.84 -10.46
CA ALA A 61 5.14 6.59 -10.44
C ALA A 61 4.39 6.44 -9.11
N ASN A 62 3.23 5.78 -9.14
CA ASN A 62 2.53 5.48 -7.90
C ASN A 62 3.25 4.37 -7.14
N ASP A 63 3.29 4.48 -5.82
CA ASP A 63 3.84 3.51 -4.90
C ASP A 63 2.77 2.62 -4.26
N ALA A 64 3.23 1.52 -3.68
CA ALA A 64 2.45 0.62 -2.84
C ALA A 64 2.57 1.02 -1.37
N LEU A 65 1.57 1.74 -0.85
CA LEU A 65 1.49 2.19 0.54
C LEU A 65 0.59 1.26 1.37
N TYR A 66 1.08 0.78 2.52
CA TYR A 66 0.36 -0.22 3.32
C TYR A 66 0.76 -0.20 4.81
N VAL A 67 -0.14 -0.70 5.66
CA VAL A 67 0.17 -0.99 7.07
C VAL A 67 0.81 -2.37 7.17
N THR A 68 1.98 -2.46 7.81
CA THR A 68 2.69 -3.74 7.99
C THR A 68 2.03 -4.62 9.06
N GLU A 69 2.46 -5.88 9.14
CA GLU A 69 2.02 -6.80 10.20
C GLU A 69 2.40 -6.30 11.62
N ASN A 70 3.46 -5.50 11.73
CA ASN A 70 3.89 -4.89 12.99
C ASN A 70 3.09 -3.63 13.35
N GLY A 71 2.18 -3.18 12.47
CA GLY A 71 1.38 -1.98 12.68
C GLY A 71 2.14 -0.68 12.45
N THR A 72 3.16 -0.71 11.58
CA THR A 72 3.84 0.47 11.05
C THR A 72 3.29 0.80 9.66
N LEU A 73 3.60 1.98 9.13
CA LEU A 73 3.27 2.33 7.76
C LEU A 73 4.51 2.18 6.88
N ALA A 74 4.41 1.50 5.76
CA ALA A 74 5.51 1.30 4.82
C ALA A 74 5.10 1.56 3.38
N ALA A 75 6.09 1.92 2.55
CA ALA A 75 5.92 2.14 1.12
C ALA A 75 6.92 1.30 0.32
N LYS A 76 6.41 0.67 -0.75
CA LYS A 76 7.18 -0.11 -1.73
C LYS A 76 7.07 0.54 -3.10
N GLN A 77 8.18 0.57 -3.83
CA GLN A 77 8.20 1.14 -5.17
C GLN A 77 7.44 0.23 -6.14
N ILE A 78 6.73 0.82 -7.09
CA ILE A 78 6.19 0.12 -8.25
C ILE A 78 7.02 0.50 -9.47
N GLY A 79 7.76 -0.46 -10.02
CA GLY A 79 8.56 -0.25 -11.22
C GLY A 79 7.71 0.09 -12.44
N SER A 80 8.38 0.63 -13.47
CA SER A 80 7.74 0.93 -14.77
C SER A 80 7.13 -0.29 -15.47
N ASP A 81 7.54 -1.50 -15.10
CA ASP A 81 6.95 -2.78 -15.55
C ASP A 81 5.82 -3.27 -14.64
N LEU A 82 5.35 -2.42 -13.72
CA LEU A 82 4.33 -2.66 -12.71
C LEU A 82 4.72 -3.69 -11.64
N ARG A 83 6.00 -4.04 -11.51
CA ARG A 83 6.46 -4.89 -10.40
C ARG A 83 6.56 -4.11 -9.10
N ILE A 84 5.91 -4.62 -8.08
CA ILE A 84 6.05 -4.12 -6.70
C ILE A 84 7.36 -4.67 -6.14
N ALA A 85 8.17 -3.81 -5.53
CA ALA A 85 9.42 -4.21 -4.90
C ALA A 85 9.20 -5.21 -3.73
N ASP A 86 10.16 -6.12 -3.53
CA ASP A 86 10.11 -7.08 -2.43
C ASP A 86 10.27 -6.41 -1.06
N GLU A 87 11.12 -5.38 -1.00
CA GLU A 87 11.43 -4.62 0.22
C GLU A 87 10.87 -3.19 0.15
N PRO A 88 10.40 -2.62 1.27
CA PRO A 88 10.00 -1.22 1.31
C PRO A 88 11.22 -0.30 1.17
N PHE A 89 11.05 0.83 0.48
CA PHE A 89 12.07 1.87 0.43
C PHE A 89 11.97 2.82 1.64
N TRP A 90 10.80 2.85 2.29
CA TRP A 90 10.52 3.70 3.44
C TRP A 90 9.55 3.02 4.40
N GLU A 91 9.77 3.24 5.70
CA GLU A 91 8.89 2.80 6.77
C GLU A 91 8.85 3.83 7.90
N TYR A 92 7.64 4.24 8.28
CA TYR A 92 7.41 5.01 9.50
C TYR A 92 7.18 4.07 10.69
N VAL A 93 8.21 3.96 11.52
CA VAL A 93 8.15 3.19 12.77
C VAL A 93 7.45 4.00 13.85
N SER A 94 6.13 3.83 13.92
CA SER A 94 5.31 4.47 14.94
C SER A 94 5.51 3.82 16.33
N PRO A 95 5.54 4.59 17.43
CA PRO A 95 5.50 4.04 18.79
C PRO A 95 4.16 3.35 19.14
N ARG A 96 3.15 3.50 18.27
CA ARG A 96 1.80 2.92 18.43
C ARG A 96 1.35 2.28 17.13
N THR A 97 0.68 1.15 17.23
CA THR A 97 0.06 0.49 16.07
C THR A 97 -0.80 1.45 15.27
N VAL A 98 -0.49 1.59 13.98
CA VAL A 98 -1.30 2.22 12.95
C VAL A 98 -2.38 1.21 12.56
N PHE A 99 -3.63 1.63 12.57
CA PHE A 99 -4.77 0.80 12.14
C PHE A 99 -5.36 1.26 10.82
N GLU A 100 -5.23 2.55 10.55
CA GLU A 100 -5.74 3.18 9.35
C GLU A 100 -4.82 4.34 8.94
N PHE A 101 -4.66 4.56 7.64
CA PHE A 101 -4.02 5.76 7.11
C PHE A 101 -4.88 6.43 6.05
N GLU A 102 -4.76 7.75 6.00
CA GLU A 102 -5.36 8.59 4.97
C GLU A 102 -4.25 9.42 4.32
N VAL A 103 -4.27 9.50 3.00
CA VAL A 103 -3.35 10.34 2.24
C VAL A 103 -4.00 11.69 1.98
N LEU A 104 -3.29 12.76 2.30
CA LEU A 104 -3.76 14.14 2.28
C LEU A 104 -2.82 15.01 1.44
N THR A 105 -3.26 16.24 1.17
CA THR A 105 -2.45 17.31 0.58
C THR A 105 -2.66 18.55 1.44
N LEU A 106 -1.80 18.76 2.43
CA LEU A 106 -1.91 19.81 3.45
C LEU A 106 -0.95 20.97 3.17
N ASN A 107 0.09 20.75 2.39
CA ASN A 107 1.05 21.74 1.91
C ASN A 107 1.03 21.80 0.36
N ASP A 108 1.81 22.73 -0.20
CA ASP A 108 1.90 22.97 -1.65
C ASP A 108 3.22 22.43 -2.22
N ASP A 109 3.60 21.21 -1.83
CA ASP A 109 4.90 20.59 -2.19
C ASP A 109 4.79 19.43 -3.19
N ASN A 110 3.58 19.15 -3.69
CA ASN A 110 3.24 18.04 -4.58
C ASN A 110 3.60 16.64 -4.05
N ARG A 111 3.89 16.49 -2.74
CA ARG A 111 4.10 15.20 -2.09
C ARG A 111 2.88 14.86 -1.23
N PRO A 112 2.60 13.56 -1.04
CA PRO A 112 1.49 13.13 -0.19
C PRO A 112 1.82 13.33 1.29
N ASP A 113 0.91 13.96 2.01
CA ASP A 113 0.89 13.97 3.47
C ASP A 113 0.09 12.79 4.00
N LEU A 114 0.30 12.43 5.28
CA LEU A 114 -0.31 11.24 5.86
C LEU A 114 -0.96 11.54 7.20
N LEU A 115 -2.22 11.13 7.35
CA LEU A 115 -2.89 11.04 8.63
C LEU A 115 -2.95 9.57 9.04
N LEU A 116 -2.37 9.25 10.19
CA LEU A 116 -2.34 7.90 10.74
C LEU A 116 -3.29 7.83 11.93
N ARG A 117 -4.20 6.87 11.90
CA ARG A 117 -5.11 6.58 13.01
C ARG A 117 -4.56 5.45 13.85
N HIS A 118 -4.46 5.73 15.14
CA HIS A 118 -4.16 4.78 16.20
C HIS A 118 -5.39 4.66 17.09
N GLY A 119 -5.40 3.69 18.01
CA GLY A 119 -6.60 3.39 18.81
C GLY A 119 -7.19 4.58 19.59
N ARG A 120 -6.35 5.54 20.04
CA ARG A 120 -6.81 6.75 20.77
C ARG A 120 -6.09 8.03 20.35
N THR A 121 -5.27 7.97 19.31
CA THR A 121 -4.46 9.11 18.86
C THR A 121 -4.38 9.15 17.35
N THR A 122 -4.08 10.33 16.84
CA THR A 122 -3.81 10.57 15.43
C THR A 122 -2.40 11.13 15.31
N THR A 123 -1.65 10.64 14.32
CA THR A 123 -0.37 11.21 13.92
C THR A 123 -0.54 11.85 12.56
N LEU A 124 0.07 13.02 12.36
CA LEU A 124 0.11 13.68 11.07
C LEU A 124 1.57 13.75 10.63
N LEU A 125 1.87 13.17 9.47
CA LEU A 125 3.14 13.32 8.79
C LEU A 125 2.92 14.32 7.67
N VAL A 126 3.50 15.50 7.83
CA VAL A 126 3.54 16.50 6.76
C VAL A 126 4.89 16.39 6.10
N THR A 127 4.88 16.41 4.79
CA THR A 127 6.05 16.48 3.91
C THR A 127 6.68 17.88 4.04
N GLN A 128 7.44 18.37 3.07
CA GLN A 128 8.28 19.56 3.28
C GLN A 128 7.45 20.74 3.85
N PRO A 129 7.89 21.40 4.93
CA PRO A 129 7.14 22.50 5.53
C PRO A 129 7.10 23.76 4.66
#